data_AF-A0A9W8NAS0-F1
#
_entry.id   AF-A0A9W8NAS0-F1
#
_cell.length_a   1.000
_cell.length_b   1.000
_cell.length_c   1.000
_cell.angle_alpha   90.00
_cell.angle_beta   90.00
_cell.angle_gamma   90.00
#
_symmetry.space_group_name_H-M   'P 1'
#
loop_
_entity.id
_entity.type
_entity.pdbx_description
1 polymer ?
#
loop_
_entity_poly.entity_id
_entity_poly.type
_entity_poly.pdbx_seq_one_letter_code
_entity_poly.pdbx_strand_id
1 'polypeptide(L)'
;MKFLGNVALLASLASAASMGKRAEPLNVQIEQVGNSKVKATITNTGADALKLLKVGSILDSAPVEKVKVFQGSNKVDFEGIKLRLMNGAFADEAFETIAAGQTVEVSFDAAELHDLTASGDYDFVASGVLSYANADSNEVAGVIPYSSNTLTATVDGAQAAESRAQLSSLTALAPSSPLPATP
;
A
#
# COMPACT_ATOMS: atom_id res chain seq x y z
N MET A 1 30.06 34.00 63.14
CA MET A 1 28.67 33.50 63.01
C MET A 1 28.41 33.23 61.54
N LYS A 2 27.99 32.00 61.22
CA LYS A 2 27.53 31.54 59.90
C LYS A 2 26.26 32.28 59.49
N PHE A 3 26.09 32.66 58.23
CA PHE A 3 24.82 32.49 57.52
C PHE A 3 25.08 32.24 56.02
N LEU A 4 24.68 31.04 55.59
CA LEU A 4 24.69 30.54 54.22
C LEU A 4 23.46 31.09 53.49
N GLY A 5 23.65 31.68 52.31
CA GLY A 5 22.55 32.10 51.43
C GLY A 5 22.54 31.26 50.16
N ASN A 6 21.78 30.15 50.17
CA ASN A 6 21.53 29.32 48.99
C ASN A 6 20.50 30.01 48.08
N VAL A 7 20.89 30.35 46.85
CA VAL A 7 19.95 30.75 45.79
C VAL A 7 19.57 29.50 44.99
N ALA A 8 18.32 29.07 45.10
CA ALA A 8 17.77 27.98 44.31
C ALA A 8 17.29 28.51 42.94
N LEU A 9 17.92 28.06 41.85
CA LEU A 9 17.38 28.21 40.50
C LEU A 9 16.44 27.04 40.19
N LEU A 10 15.14 27.30 40.12
CA LEU A 10 14.16 26.38 39.56
C LEU A 10 13.98 26.69 38.07
N ALA A 11 14.71 25.98 37.21
CA ALA A 11 14.45 25.98 35.77
C ALA A 11 13.28 25.02 35.48
N SER A 12 12.11 25.58 35.14
CA SER A 12 10.97 24.80 34.65
C SER A 12 11.26 24.32 33.23
N LEU A 13 11.52 23.02 33.07
CA LEU A 13 11.57 22.35 31.76
C LEU A 13 10.13 22.21 31.24
N ALA A 14 9.75 23.05 30.29
CA ALA A 14 8.54 22.85 29.50
C ALA A 14 8.81 21.73 28.48
N SER A 15 8.33 20.51 28.76
CA SER A 15 8.33 19.43 27.79
C SER A 15 7.28 19.74 26.71
N ALA A 16 7.71 20.36 25.61
CA ALA A 16 6.96 20.33 24.37
C ALA A 16 6.99 18.88 23.87
N ALA A 17 6.02 18.08 24.28
CA ALA A 17 5.75 16.82 23.63
C ALA A 17 5.36 17.17 22.18
N SER A 18 6.30 16.98 21.26
CA SER A 18 5.92 16.82 19.87
C SER A 18 4.91 15.68 19.87
N MET A 19 3.68 15.95 19.44
CA MET A 19 2.77 14.89 19.04
C MET A 19 3.39 14.24 17.81
N GLY A 20 4.41 13.41 18.04
CA GLY A 20 5.04 12.59 17.03
C GLY A 20 3.95 11.74 16.41
N LYS A 21 3.89 11.75 15.07
CA LYS A 21 3.12 10.79 14.29
C LYS A 21 3.24 9.45 14.99
N ARG A 22 2.11 8.94 15.51
CA ARG A 22 2.07 7.64 16.21
C ARG A 22 2.80 6.66 15.29
N ALA A 23 3.79 5.93 15.81
CA ALA A 23 4.55 5.00 14.99
C ALA A 23 3.56 4.06 14.30
N GLU A 24 3.40 4.23 12.98
CA GLU A 24 2.56 3.36 12.17
C GLU A 24 3.29 2.02 12.08
N PRO A 25 2.62 0.89 12.38
CA PRO A 25 3.27 -0.41 12.44
C PRO A 25 3.69 -0.94 11.06
N LEU A 26 3.40 -0.20 9.99
CA LEU A 26 3.81 -0.50 8.63
C LEU A 26 4.59 0.69 8.06
N ASN A 27 5.80 0.40 7.57
CA ASN A 27 6.55 1.28 6.70
C ASN A 27 6.43 0.78 5.27
N VAL A 28 5.97 1.62 4.35
CA VAL A 28 5.83 1.28 2.94
C VAL A 28 6.74 2.19 2.13
N GLN A 29 7.60 1.60 1.31
CA GLN A 29 8.43 2.33 0.36
C GLN A 29 8.16 1.84 -1.05
N ILE A 30 8.18 2.74 -2.02
CA ILE A 30 8.02 2.41 -3.43
C ILE A 30 9.21 2.94 -4.23
N GLU A 31 9.64 2.13 -5.20
CA GLU A 31 10.70 2.47 -6.15
C GLU A 31 10.35 2.01 -7.57
N GLN A 32 10.89 2.72 -8.56
CA GLN A 32 10.75 2.36 -9.97
C GLN A 32 11.73 1.23 -10.29
N VAL A 33 11.21 0.13 -10.85
CA VAL A 33 12.01 -1.05 -11.26
C VAL A 33 11.92 -1.34 -12.76
N GLY A 34 11.22 -0.49 -13.49
CA GLY A 34 11.04 -0.50 -14.94
C GLY A 34 10.09 0.63 -15.31
N ASN A 35 9.88 0.89 -16.60
CA ASN A 35 9.10 2.02 -17.14
C ASN A 35 7.99 2.53 -16.22
N SER A 36 6.84 1.84 -16.18
CA SER A 36 5.74 2.09 -15.26
C SER A 36 5.68 1.05 -14.12
N LYS A 37 6.71 0.22 -13.99
CA LYS A 37 6.78 -0.85 -12.99
C LYS A 37 7.29 -0.32 -11.66
N VAL A 38 6.50 -0.57 -10.63
CA VAL A 38 6.75 -0.14 -9.27
C VAL A 38 6.95 -1.37 -8.40
N LYS A 39 8.00 -1.36 -7.58
CA LYS A 39 8.16 -2.30 -6.48
C LYS A 39 7.82 -1.58 -5.18
N ALA A 40 6.93 -2.18 -4.40
CA ALA A 40 6.63 -1.76 -3.04
C ALA A 40 7.30 -2.70 -2.03
N THR A 41 8.00 -2.12 -1.07
CA THR A 41 8.65 -2.79 0.06
C THR A 41 7.86 -2.44 1.31
N ILE A 42 7.24 -3.43 1.94
CA ILE A 42 6.33 -3.27 3.07
C ILE A 42 6.96 -3.94 4.28
N THR A 43 7.34 -3.14 5.28
CA THR A 43 8.03 -3.60 6.49
C THR A 43 7.12 -3.46 7.70
N ASN A 44 7.00 -4.53 8.48
CA ASN A 44 6.39 -4.46 9.81
C ASN A 44 7.38 -3.87 10.82
N THR A 45 7.15 -2.63 11.23
CA THR A 45 7.96 -1.90 12.22
C THR A 45 7.42 -2.05 13.65
N GLY A 46 6.31 -2.79 13.81
CA GLY A 46 5.73 -3.11 15.11
C GLY A 46 6.47 -4.21 15.86
N ALA A 47 5.96 -4.51 17.07
CA ALA A 47 6.52 -5.53 17.95
C ALA A 47 5.94 -6.94 17.71
N ASP A 48 4.73 -7.02 17.14
CA ASP A 48 4.00 -8.26 16.93
C ASP A 48 3.91 -8.61 15.43
N ALA A 49 3.68 -9.88 15.12
CA ALA A 49 3.40 -10.30 13.75
C ALA A 49 2.06 -9.73 13.26
N LEU A 50 2.02 -9.30 12.00
CA LEU A 50 0.82 -8.77 11.36
C LEU A 50 0.31 -9.77 10.32
N LYS A 51 -0.92 -10.27 10.51
CA LYS A 51 -1.64 -11.10 9.55
C LYS A 51 -2.54 -10.21 8.68
N LEU A 52 -2.03 -9.79 7.53
CA LEU A 52 -2.64 -8.80 6.64
C LEU A 52 -3.49 -9.47 5.57
N LEU A 53 -4.69 -8.97 5.33
CA LEU A 53 -5.55 -9.44 4.23
C LEU A 53 -5.03 -8.88 2.90
N LYS A 54 -4.71 -9.76 1.95
CA LYS A 54 -4.22 -9.39 0.62
C LYS A 54 -5.33 -8.84 -0.26
N VAL A 55 -6.52 -9.42 -0.18
CA VAL A 55 -7.66 -9.11 -1.07
C VAL A 55 -8.01 -7.63 -1.03
N GLY A 56 -8.07 -6.99 -2.20
CA GLY A 56 -8.38 -5.57 -2.36
C GLY A 56 -7.27 -4.62 -1.95
N SER A 57 -6.05 -5.10 -1.68
CA SER A 57 -4.94 -4.30 -1.19
C SER A 57 -3.76 -4.23 -2.16
N ILE A 58 -2.71 -3.50 -1.78
CA ILE A 58 -1.42 -3.48 -2.49
C ILE A 58 -0.77 -4.87 -2.63
N LEU A 59 -1.11 -5.80 -1.74
CA LEU A 59 -0.62 -7.18 -1.76
C LEU A 59 -1.47 -8.11 -2.66
N ASP A 60 -2.56 -7.61 -3.23
CA ASP A 60 -3.44 -8.41 -4.09
C ASP A 60 -2.81 -8.64 -5.47
N SER A 61 -3.00 -9.82 -6.04
CA SER A 61 -2.67 -10.08 -7.45
C SER A 61 -3.76 -9.57 -8.40
N ALA A 62 -4.97 -9.31 -7.91
CA ALA A 62 -6.07 -8.77 -8.69
C ALA A 62 -5.80 -7.34 -9.22
N PRO A 63 -6.49 -6.90 -10.28
CA PRO A 63 -6.37 -5.56 -10.86
C PRO A 63 -7.08 -4.49 -10.01
N VAL A 64 -6.62 -4.29 -8.77
CA VAL A 64 -7.12 -3.29 -7.80
C VAL A 64 -6.19 -2.07 -7.71
N GLU A 65 -6.65 -0.96 -7.12
CA GLU A 65 -5.85 0.28 -6.99
C GLU A 65 -4.74 0.08 -5.95
N LYS A 66 -3.51 -0.17 -6.43
CA LYS A 66 -2.30 -0.35 -5.59
C LYS A 66 -1.53 0.94 -5.36
N VAL A 67 -1.66 1.88 -6.29
CA VAL A 67 -0.94 3.15 -6.33
C VAL A 67 -1.86 4.25 -6.84
N LYS A 68 -1.68 5.48 -6.37
CA LYS A 68 -2.27 6.67 -6.96
C LYS A 68 -1.23 7.32 -7.86
N VAL A 69 -1.65 7.72 -9.06
CA VAL A 69 -0.76 8.31 -10.06
C VAL A 69 -1.19 9.73 -10.36
N PHE A 70 -0.21 10.62 -10.50
CA PHE A 70 -0.42 12.02 -10.83
C PHE A 70 0.52 12.46 -11.95
N GLN A 71 0.04 13.35 -12.81
CA GLN A 71 0.86 14.07 -13.78
C GLN A 71 0.74 15.57 -13.48
N GLY A 72 1.78 16.13 -12.87
CA GLY A 72 1.69 17.44 -12.23
C GLY A 72 0.60 17.45 -11.15
N SER A 73 -0.38 18.36 -11.27
CA SER A 73 -1.49 18.45 -10.31
C SER A 73 -2.70 17.57 -10.64
N ASN A 74 -2.68 16.88 -11.78
CA ASN A 74 -3.82 16.08 -12.22
C ASN A 74 -3.67 14.63 -11.74
N LYS A 75 -4.69 14.11 -11.06
CA LYS A 75 -4.76 12.67 -10.77
C LYS A 75 -5.07 11.91 -12.06
N VAL A 76 -4.29 10.89 -12.38
CA VAL A 76 -4.61 9.94 -13.45
C VAL A 76 -5.63 8.95 -12.89
N ASP A 77 -6.76 8.79 -13.57
CA ASP A 77 -7.84 7.94 -13.10
C ASP A 77 -7.42 6.48 -13.02
N PHE A 78 -8.00 5.78 -12.04
CA PHE A 78 -7.86 4.34 -11.87
C PHE A 78 -8.97 3.63 -12.64
N GLU A 79 -8.61 2.68 -13.48
CA GLU A 79 -9.52 1.97 -14.37
C GLU A 79 -9.70 0.48 -14.05
N GLY A 80 -9.13 0.01 -12.94
CA GLY A 80 -9.31 -1.37 -12.50
C GLY A 80 -10.59 -1.61 -11.69
N ILE A 81 -10.58 -2.71 -10.95
CA ILE A 81 -11.72 -3.18 -10.17
C ILE A 81 -11.70 -2.55 -8.77
N LYS A 82 -12.84 -1.99 -8.36
CA LYS A 82 -13.08 -1.56 -6.97
C LYS A 82 -13.82 -2.66 -6.22
N LEU A 83 -13.08 -3.43 -5.42
CA LEU A 83 -13.67 -4.51 -4.63
C LEU A 83 -14.38 -3.95 -3.40
N ARG A 84 -15.57 -4.49 -3.13
CA ARG A 84 -16.26 -4.35 -1.84
C ARG A 84 -16.12 -5.65 -1.10
N LEU A 85 -15.37 -5.64 -0.01
CA LEU A 85 -15.24 -6.81 0.85
C LEU A 85 -16.54 -6.98 1.65
N MET A 86 -17.08 -8.19 1.65
CA MET A 86 -18.13 -8.59 2.57
C MET A 86 -17.49 -9.02 3.90
N ASN A 87 -18.15 -8.71 5.01
CA ASN A 87 -17.69 -9.16 6.32
C ASN A 87 -17.81 -10.69 6.41
N GLY A 88 -16.74 -11.35 6.85
CA GLY A 88 -16.70 -12.79 7.04
C GLY A 88 -15.28 -13.31 7.22
N ALA A 89 -15.16 -14.62 7.46
CA ALA A 89 -13.89 -15.30 7.46
C ALA A 89 -13.39 -15.50 6.02
N PHE A 90 -12.12 -15.19 5.78
CA PHE A 90 -11.45 -15.47 4.51
C PHE A 90 -10.69 -16.80 4.57
N ALA A 91 -10.28 -17.33 3.42
CA ALA A 91 -9.35 -18.45 3.38
C ALA A 91 -7.97 -18.06 3.94
N ASP A 92 -7.21 -18.99 4.50
CA ASP A 92 -5.87 -18.69 5.05
C ASP A 92 -4.95 -18.09 3.99
N GLU A 93 -5.05 -18.54 2.75
CA GLU A 93 -4.27 -18.08 1.61
C GLU A 93 -4.61 -16.64 1.20
N ALA A 94 -5.72 -16.07 1.70
CA ALA A 94 -6.06 -14.67 1.51
C ALA A 94 -5.20 -13.74 2.37
N PHE A 95 -4.46 -14.27 3.34
CA PHE A 95 -3.61 -13.50 4.24
C PHE A 95 -2.12 -13.58 3.86
N GLU A 96 -1.39 -12.57 4.28
CA GLU A 96 0.07 -12.49 4.30
C GLU A 96 0.51 -12.18 5.73
N THR A 97 1.35 -13.02 6.34
CA THR A 97 1.84 -12.77 7.69
C THR A 97 3.25 -12.19 7.64
N ILE A 98 3.41 -10.97 8.14
CA ILE A 98 4.70 -10.31 8.25
C ILE A 98 5.11 -10.27 9.72
N ALA A 99 6.11 -11.07 10.10
CA ALA A 99 6.65 -11.03 11.46
C ALA A 99 7.29 -9.67 11.79
N ALA A 100 7.46 -9.36 13.07
CA ALA A 100 8.07 -8.12 13.52
C ALA A 100 9.47 -7.93 12.92
N GLY A 101 9.72 -6.74 12.35
CA GLY A 101 10.97 -6.41 11.66
C GLY A 101 11.16 -7.06 10.29
N GLN A 102 10.21 -7.88 9.83
CA GLN A 102 10.27 -8.50 8.51
C GLN A 102 9.64 -7.62 7.43
N THR A 103 9.98 -7.95 6.19
CA THR A 103 9.60 -7.20 4.99
C THR A 103 9.05 -8.14 3.94
N VAL A 104 8.02 -7.70 3.24
CA VAL A 104 7.54 -8.31 2.00
C VAL A 104 7.72 -7.33 0.85
N GLU A 105 8.00 -7.85 -0.34
CA GLU A 105 8.09 -7.07 -1.57
C GLU A 105 6.98 -7.48 -2.54
N VAL A 106 6.33 -6.50 -3.17
CA VAL A 106 5.36 -6.72 -4.24
C VAL A 106 5.69 -5.82 -5.41
N SER A 107 5.64 -6.36 -6.63
CA SER A 107 5.83 -5.60 -7.86
C SER A 107 4.54 -5.57 -8.66
N PHE A 108 4.24 -4.41 -9.24
CA PHE A 108 3.09 -4.22 -10.12
C PHE A 108 3.41 -3.19 -11.19
N ASP A 109 2.69 -3.20 -12.29
CA ASP A 109 2.81 -2.20 -13.35
C ASP A 109 1.66 -1.20 -13.25
N ALA A 110 1.97 0.07 -13.01
CA ALA A 110 0.95 1.10 -12.87
C ALA A 110 0.20 1.36 -14.18
N ALA A 111 0.84 1.13 -15.34
CA ALA A 111 0.21 1.33 -16.65
C ALA A 111 -0.84 0.26 -16.99
N GLU A 112 -0.92 -0.83 -16.22
CA GLU A 112 -2.01 -1.80 -16.35
C GLU A 112 -3.37 -1.18 -16.01
N LEU A 113 -3.42 -0.26 -15.03
CA LEU A 113 -4.67 0.23 -14.42
C LEU A 113 -4.80 1.76 -14.42
N HIS A 114 -3.80 2.48 -14.94
CA HIS A 114 -3.81 3.92 -15.15
C HIS A 114 -3.38 4.23 -16.59
N ASP A 115 -4.01 5.22 -17.21
CA ASP A 115 -3.62 5.66 -18.54
C ASP A 115 -2.34 6.51 -18.48
N LEU A 116 -1.20 5.86 -18.72
CA LEU A 116 0.11 6.48 -18.77
C LEU A 116 0.63 6.61 -20.21
N THR A 117 -0.25 6.66 -21.21
CA THR A 117 0.12 6.71 -22.63
C THR A 117 0.78 8.01 -23.06
N ALA A 118 0.64 9.08 -22.28
CA ALA A 118 1.40 10.31 -22.44
C ALA A 118 2.78 10.15 -21.80
N SER A 119 3.86 10.27 -22.59
CA SER A 119 5.22 10.26 -22.03
C SER A 119 5.48 11.48 -21.14
N GLY A 120 6.26 11.29 -20.07
CA GLY A 120 6.66 12.37 -19.18
C GLY A 120 6.86 11.92 -17.74
N ASP A 121 6.98 12.88 -16.84
CA ASP A 121 7.15 12.62 -15.41
C ASP A 121 5.81 12.41 -14.73
N TYR A 122 5.75 11.37 -13.90
CA TYR A 122 4.61 11.01 -13.07
C TYR A 122 5.03 10.86 -11.62
N ASP A 123 4.12 11.25 -10.72
CA ASP A 123 4.24 10.99 -9.29
C ASP A 123 3.37 9.81 -8.89
N PHE A 124 3.98 8.86 -8.19
CA PHE A 124 3.36 7.66 -7.66
C PHE A 124 3.33 7.74 -6.14
N VAL A 125 2.17 7.40 -5.55
CA VAL A 125 2.01 7.31 -4.10
C VAL A 125 1.13 6.11 -3.76
N ALA A 126 1.67 5.13 -3.05
CA ALA A 126 0.89 4.03 -2.49
C ALA A 126 0.34 4.44 -1.13
N SER A 127 -0.97 4.58 -1.01
CA SER A 127 -1.61 4.97 0.25
C SER A 127 -3.01 4.37 0.37
N GLY A 128 -3.36 3.94 1.58
CA GLY A 128 -4.63 3.26 1.82
C GLY A 128 -4.71 2.68 3.21
N VAL A 129 -5.52 1.63 3.35
CA VAL A 129 -5.65 0.86 4.58
C VAL A 129 -5.44 -0.62 4.26
N LEU A 130 -4.74 -1.32 5.14
CA LEU A 130 -4.57 -2.77 5.10
C LEU A 130 -5.41 -3.39 6.20
N SER A 131 -6.34 -4.27 5.84
CA SER A 131 -7.12 -5.03 6.82
C SER A 131 -6.24 -6.11 7.45
N TYR A 132 -6.47 -6.42 8.72
CA TYR A 132 -5.74 -7.49 9.41
C TYR A 132 -6.69 -8.38 10.21
N ALA A 133 -6.25 -9.61 10.47
CA ALA A 133 -6.92 -10.56 11.37
C ALA A 133 -6.04 -10.83 12.61
N ASN A 134 -6.66 -11.33 13.67
CA ASN A 134 -5.92 -11.89 14.81
C ASN A 134 -5.21 -13.19 14.39
N ALA A 135 -4.13 -13.57 15.08
CA ALA A 135 -3.31 -14.73 14.71
C ALA A 135 -4.13 -16.03 14.53
N ASP A 136 -5.07 -16.27 15.44
CA ASP A 136 -5.91 -17.48 15.49
C ASP A 136 -7.27 -17.32 14.78
N SER A 137 -7.42 -16.31 13.92
CA SER A 137 -8.68 -16.03 13.21
C SER A 137 -8.44 -15.65 11.75
N ASN A 138 -9.46 -15.84 10.93
CA ASN A 138 -9.53 -15.36 9.55
C ASN A 138 -10.61 -14.29 9.34
N GLU A 139 -11.20 -13.81 10.44
CA GLU A 139 -12.09 -12.67 10.42
C GLU A 139 -11.28 -11.38 10.54
N VAL A 140 -11.64 -10.38 9.73
CA VAL A 140 -11.01 -9.06 9.80
C VAL A 140 -11.29 -8.43 11.17
N ALA A 141 -10.23 -8.17 11.93
CA ALA A 141 -10.28 -7.58 13.26
C ALA A 141 -10.15 -6.05 13.23
N GLY A 142 -9.52 -5.50 12.18
CA GLY A 142 -9.32 -4.06 12.04
C GLY A 142 -8.55 -3.69 10.78
N VAL A 143 -8.11 -2.43 10.73
CA VAL A 143 -7.35 -1.87 9.61
C VAL A 143 -6.13 -1.07 10.09
N ILE A 144 -5.08 -1.05 9.28
CA ILE A 144 -3.85 -0.28 9.49
C ILE A 144 -3.71 0.69 8.32
N PRO A 145 -3.77 2.02 8.54
CA PRO A 145 -3.48 2.99 7.49
C PRO A 145 -2.00 2.97 7.13
N TYR A 146 -1.68 3.24 5.87
CA TYR A 146 -0.31 3.41 5.40
C TYR A 146 -0.23 4.49 4.32
N SER A 147 0.97 5.06 4.18
CA SER A 147 1.36 5.90 3.05
C SER A 147 2.82 5.69 2.74
N SER A 148 3.15 5.58 1.46
CA SER A 148 4.54 5.50 0.99
C SER A 148 5.21 6.88 0.89
N ASN A 149 6.49 6.86 0.53
CA ASN A 149 7.13 8.01 -0.13
C ASN A 149 6.41 8.36 -1.44
N THR A 150 6.63 9.60 -1.91
CA THR A 150 6.33 9.96 -3.30
C THR A 150 7.48 9.51 -4.18
N LEU A 151 7.17 8.74 -5.21
CA LEU A 151 8.11 8.33 -6.25
C LEU A 151 7.82 9.15 -7.50
N THR A 152 8.77 9.99 -7.90
CA THR A 152 8.73 10.67 -9.20
C THR A 152 9.50 9.83 -10.22
N ALA A 153 8.86 9.48 -11.33
CA ALA A 153 9.44 8.62 -12.35
C ALA A 153 9.06 9.10 -13.76
N THR A 154 10.04 9.07 -14.67
CA THR A 154 9.83 9.33 -16.09
C THR A 154 9.30 8.06 -16.76
N VAL A 155 8.17 8.18 -17.46
CA VAL A 155 7.48 7.09 -18.15
C VAL A 155 7.50 7.34 -19.65
N ASP A 156 7.90 6.33 -20.41
CA ASP A 156 7.68 6.21 -21.84
C ASP A 156 6.25 5.71 -22.08
N GLY A 157 5.42 6.56 -22.68
CA GLY A 157 4.01 6.28 -22.90
C GLY A 157 3.73 5.20 -23.94
N ALA A 158 4.64 4.97 -24.89
CA ALA A 158 4.50 3.89 -25.85
C ALA A 158 4.71 2.53 -25.17
N GLN A 159 5.73 2.42 -24.31
CA GLN A 159 5.94 1.21 -23.50
C GLN A 159 4.81 1.00 -22.49
N ALA A 160 4.28 2.08 -21.89
CA ALA A 160 3.13 1.98 -20.99
C ALA A 160 1.86 1.45 -21.70
N ALA A 161 1.65 1.85 -22.96
CA ALA A 161 0.55 1.33 -23.76
C ALA A 161 0.62 -0.20 -23.98
N GLU A 162 1.83 -0.76 -24.08
CA GLU A 162 2.04 -2.20 -24.21
C GLU A 162 1.58 -2.97 -22.96
N SER A 163 1.92 -2.50 -21.75
CA SER A 163 1.48 -3.11 -20.49
C SER A 163 -0.05 -3.18 -20.39
N ARG A 164 -0.74 -2.11 -20.81
CA ARG A 164 -2.22 -2.05 -20.83
C ARG A 164 -2.83 -3.03 -21.84
N ALA A 165 -2.21 -3.16 -23.02
CA ALA A 165 -2.64 -4.13 -24.03
C ALA A 165 -2.47 -5.58 -23.53
N GLN A 166 -1.39 -5.87 -22.80
CA GLN A 166 -1.14 -7.19 -22.22
C GLN A 166 -2.23 -7.60 -21.22
N LEU A 167 -2.61 -6.72 -20.28
CA LEU A 167 -3.70 -7.01 -19.32
C LEU A 167 -5.05 -7.27 -20.04
N SER A 168 -5.34 -6.47 -21.06
CA SER A 168 -6.56 -6.62 -21.87
C SER A 168 -6.60 -7.98 -22.58
N SER A 169 -5.47 -8.43 -23.11
CA SER A 169 -5.36 -9.74 -23.77
C SER A 169 -5.56 -10.92 -22.80
N LEU A 170 -5.01 -10.83 -21.58
CA LEU A 170 -5.22 -11.83 -20.52
C LEU A 170 -6.70 -11.97 -20.14
N THR A 171 -7.43 -10.86 -20.10
CA THR A 171 -8.86 -10.85 -19.79
C THR A 171 -9.69 -11.45 -20.94
N ALA A 172 -9.28 -11.23 -22.19
CA ALA A 172 -9.95 -11.79 -23.38
C ALA A 172 -9.70 -13.31 -23.55
N LEU A 173 -8.61 -13.83 -23.00
CA LEU A 173 -8.22 -15.24 -23.06
C LEU A 173 -8.81 -16.11 -21.93
N ALA A 174 -9.43 -15.52 -20.90
CA ALA A 174 -10.18 -16.27 -19.91
C ALA A 174 -11.44 -16.85 -20.60
N PRO A 175 -11.56 -18.19 -20.79
CA PRO A 175 -12.72 -18.74 -21.46
C PRO A 175 -13.97 -18.40 -20.65
N SER A 176 -14.97 -17.86 -21.32
CA SER A 176 -16.34 -17.80 -20.84
C SER A 176 -16.82 -19.23 -20.59
N SER A 177 -16.54 -19.76 -19.40
CA SER A 177 -17.12 -21.01 -18.94
C SER A 177 -18.65 -20.91 -19.10
N PRO A 178 -19.28 -21.73 -19.96
CA PRO A 178 -20.73 -21.70 -20.08
C PRO A 178 -21.33 -22.07 -18.73
N LEU A 179 -22.35 -21.31 -18.29
CA LEU A 179 -23.12 -21.67 -17.10
C LEU A 179 -23.57 -23.14 -17.22
N PRO A 180 -23.46 -23.95 -16.15
CA PRO A 180 -24.02 -25.29 -16.17
C PRO A 180 -25.52 -25.17 -16.40
N ALA A 181 -26.01 -25.80 -17.48
CA ALA A 181 -27.43 -25.98 -17.69
C ALA A 181 -27.97 -26.82 -16.52
N THR A 182 -28.88 -26.24 -15.74
CA THR A 182 -29.60 -26.96 -14.69
C THR A 182 -30.55 -27.98 -15.33
N PRO A 183 -30.66 -29.20 -14.76
CA PRO A 183 -31.63 -30.20 -15.22
C PRO A 183 -33.07 -29.79 -14.91
#